data_AF-A0A2W5S531-F1
#
_entry.id   AF-A0A2W5S531-F1
#
_cell.length_a   1.000
_cell.length_b   1.000
_cell.length_c   1.000
_cell.angle_alpha   90.00
_cell.angle_beta   90.00
_cell.angle_gamma   90.00
#
_symmetry.space_group_name_H-M   'P 1'
#
loop_
_entity.id
_entity.type
_entity.pdbx_description
1 polymer ?
#
loop_
_entity_poly.entity_id
_entity_poly.type
_entity_poly.pdbx_seq_one_letter_code
_entity_poly.pdbx_strand_id
1 'polypeptide(L)'
;MKTHLFASVSAQAILASGGGNNGNLPIDAVHRYWRVRIVRWAVSSSYEGLSGLQVYAGGVNVGPQADISADRSVQAGSLPEILNYVINTTLCQFNIGQGDSATLTLDFGSTPRKVDGIGIYPNKDEPNRSPAAFWIEWSDDATAWTPKAFCRLEQGETWTAGTEKVFNIPAVKSTSQIWAIFGWQPSGSIGELSMLRGSTDLTTGQTAFSSGQYSSGEDAAKAIDDNDNTNWSGADESNSTLLGVQFATAVQPVKVGIQSRNDSQYWTQTPWQNVWLGYGDDRRTYRVKPN
;
A
#
# COMPACT_ATOMS: atom_id res chain seq x y z
N MET A 1 -33.44 -5.17 -12.52
CA MET A 1 -32.12 -5.23 -11.87
C MET A 1 -31.10 -4.72 -12.87
N LYS A 2 -30.49 -3.54 -12.66
CA LYS A 2 -29.40 -3.05 -13.52
C LYS A 2 -28.11 -3.71 -13.03
N THR A 3 -27.53 -4.58 -13.83
CA THR A 3 -26.20 -5.17 -13.59
C THR A 3 -25.17 -4.10 -13.93
N HIS A 4 -24.50 -3.56 -12.92
CA HIS A 4 -23.39 -2.62 -13.12
C HIS A 4 -22.16 -3.43 -13.57
N LEU A 5 -21.70 -3.20 -14.80
CA LEU A 5 -20.44 -3.76 -15.31
C LEU A 5 -19.30 -2.90 -14.74
N PHE A 6 -18.59 -3.40 -13.73
CA PHE A 6 -17.52 -2.65 -13.08
C PHE A 6 -16.24 -2.71 -13.93
N ALA A 7 -15.84 -1.59 -14.54
CA ALA A 7 -14.45 -1.41 -14.98
C ALA A 7 -13.60 -1.25 -13.71
N SER A 8 -12.78 -2.26 -13.37
CA SER A 8 -11.97 -2.24 -12.16
C SER A 8 -10.75 -1.34 -12.37
N VAL A 9 -10.67 -0.23 -11.65
CA VAL A 9 -9.43 0.54 -11.49
C VAL A 9 -8.58 -0.15 -10.41
N SER A 10 -7.25 -0.22 -10.59
CA SER A 10 -6.40 -0.94 -9.66
C SER A 10 -6.13 -0.10 -8.40
N ALA A 11 -6.51 -0.62 -7.23
CA ALA A 11 -6.03 -0.09 -5.96
C ALA A 11 -4.74 -0.80 -5.58
N GLN A 12 -3.74 -0.05 -5.14
CA GLN A 12 -2.52 -0.63 -4.58
C GLN A 12 -2.71 -0.79 -3.07
N ALA A 13 -2.73 -2.04 -2.59
CA ALA A 13 -2.66 -2.30 -1.17
C ALA A 13 -1.34 -1.76 -0.64
N ILE A 14 -1.41 -0.94 0.40
CA ILE A 14 -0.23 -0.48 1.12
C ILE A 14 -0.37 -1.01 2.54
N LEU A 15 0.49 -1.95 2.90
CA LEU A 15 0.68 -2.34 4.29
C LEU A 15 1.40 -1.17 4.97
N ALA A 16 0.65 -0.36 5.72
CA ALA A 16 1.21 0.71 6.52
C ALA A 16 1.84 0.15 7.80
N SER A 17 3.11 0.43 8.05
CA SER A 17 3.80 0.06 9.30
C SER A 17 3.57 1.19 10.30
N GLY A 18 2.34 1.32 10.79
CA GLY A 18 1.97 2.31 11.80
C GLY A 18 2.14 1.72 13.19
N GLY A 19 3.26 2.03 13.85
CA GLY A 19 3.49 1.70 15.25
C GLY A 19 2.52 2.46 16.16
N GLY A 20 1.60 1.72 16.79
CA GLY A 20 0.70 2.22 17.83
C GLY A 20 0.05 1.03 18.54
N ASN A 21 0.46 0.76 19.78
CA ASN A 21 -0.04 -0.33 20.63
C ASN A 21 -1.44 -0.01 21.19
N ASN A 22 -2.45 0.14 20.33
CA ASN A 22 -3.85 0.25 20.72
C ASN A 22 -4.65 -0.89 20.09
N GLY A 23 -4.59 -2.10 20.67
CA GLY A 23 -5.56 -3.17 20.39
C GLY A 23 -5.91 -3.41 18.92
N ASN A 24 -4.94 -3.29 18.00
CA ASN A 24 -5.16 -3.24 16.56
C ASN A 24 -5.97 -4.44 16.08
N LEU A 25 -7.24 -4.21 15.74
CA LEU A 25 -7.99 -5.17 14.95
C LEU A 25 -7.24 -5.38 13.62
N PRO A 26 -7.29 -6.60 13.05
CA PRO A 26 -6.68 -6.85 11.75
C PRO A 26 -7.15 -5.82 10.73
N ILE A 27 -6.29 -5.45 9.79
CA ILE A 27 -6.60 -4.52 8.70
C ILE A 27 -7.88 -4.89 7.90
N ASP A 28 -8.35 -6.12 8.00
CA ASP A 28 -9.56 -6.68 7.38
C ASP A 28 -10.76 -6.81 8.34
N ALA A 29 -10.73 -6.15 9.49
CA ALA A 29 -11.78 -6.12 10.49
C ALA A 29 -12.85 -5.06 10.20
N VAL A 30 -13.86 -5.01 11.07
CA VAL A 30 -14.84 -3.93 11.09
C VAL A 30 -14.28 -2.75 11.88
N HIS A 31 -14.37 -1.54 11.32
CA HIS A 31 -13.89 -0.32 11.97
C HIS A 31 -15.01 0.72 12.03
N ARG A 32 -14.98 1.55 13.07
CA ARG A 32 -15.98 2.61 13.27
C ARG A 32 -15.75 3.78 12.32
N TYR A 33 -14.52 4.24 12.21
CA TYR A 33 -14.17 5.39 11.39
C TYR A 33 -13.42 4.98 10.14
N TRP A 34 -13.84 5.54 9.02
CA TRP A 34 -13.15 5.45 7.75
C TRP A 34 -12.97 6.84 7.20
N ARG A 35 -11.88 7.11 6.48
CA ARG A 35 -11.75 8.37 5.76
C ARG A 35 -11.11 8.21 4.40
N VAL A 36 -11.49 9.12 3.52
CA VAL A 36 -10.85 9.35 2.23
C VAL A 36 -10.00 10.60 2.35
N ARG A 37 -8.68 10.46 2.30
CA ARG A 37 -7.73 11.58 2.29
C ARG A 37 -7.31 11.88 0.87
N ILE A 38 -7.92 12.91 0.30
CA ILE A 38 -7.69 13.39 -1.06
C ILE A 38 -6.31 14.05 -1.11
N VAL A 39 -5.46 13.54 -2.00
CA VAL A 39 -4.09 14.06 -2.20
C VAL A 39 -4.05 14.83 -3.50
N ARG A 40 -3.80 16.13 -3.38
CA ARG A 40 -3.74 16.99 -4.55
C ARG A 40 -2.38 16.92 -5.23
N TRP A 41 -2.36 16.45 -6.48
CA TRP A 41 -1.12 16.36 -7.28
C TRP A 41 -0.94 17.56 -8.24
N ALA A 42 -2.02 18.21 -8.68
CA ALA A 42 -1.96 19.22 -9.74
C ALA A 42 -1.88 20.67 -9.24
N VAL A 43 -1.12 21.51 -9.95
CA VAL A 43 -0.63 22.84 -9.51
C VAL A 43 -1.48 24.06 -9.90
N SER A 44 -2.58 23.91 -10.65
CA SER A 44 -3.23 25.08 -11.30
C SER A 44 -4.62 25.49 -10.82
N SER A 45 -5.38 24.66 -10.09
CA SER A 45 -6.67 25.07 -9.49
C SER A 45 -6.50 25.52 -8.03
N SER A 46 -7.55 25.98 -7.35
CA SER A 46 -7.54 26.22 -5.89
C SER A 46 -8.42 25.23 -5.13
N TYR A 47 -9.11 24.33 -5.85
CA TYR A 47 -10.12 23.46 -5.28
C TYR A 47 -10.19 22.10 -6.00
N GLU A 48 -10.68 21.11 -5.28
CA GLU A 48 -11.14 19.82 -5.80
C GLU A 48 -12.57 19.56 -5.32
N GLY A 49 -13.31 18.72 -6.02
CA GLY A 49 -14.66 18.35 -5.60
C GLY A 49 -15.14 17.04 -6.19
N LEU A 50 -16.26 16.57 -5.67
CA LEU A 50 -16.92 15.35 -6.14
C LEU A 50 -18.43 15.50 -6.01
N SER A 51 -19.18 14.77 -6.82
CA SER A 51 -20.64 14.81 -6.82
C SER A 51 -21.27 13.64 -6.08
N GLY A 52 -20.47 12.64 -5.68
CA GLY A 52 -20.95 11.52 -4.89
C GLY A 52 -19.81 10.68 -4.35
N LEU A 53 -19.98 10.20 -3.13
CA LEU A 53 -19.11 9.26 -2.46
C LEU A 53 -19.96 8.05 -2.07
N GLN A 54 -19.56 6.88 -2.54
CA GLN A 54 -20.12 5.61 -2.10
C GLN A 54 -19.10 4.84 -1.28
N VAL A 55 -19.58 4.14 -0.26
CA VAL A 55 -18.75 3.33 0.61
C VAL A 55 -19.34 1.94 0.59
N TYR A 56 -18.58 0.95 0.12
CA TYR A 56 -19.07 -0.40 -0.06
C TYR A 56 -18.62 -1.30 1.09
N ALA A 57 -19.53 -2.15 1.56
CA ALA A 57 -19.26 -3.24 2.50
C ALA A 57 -20.07 -4.47 2.08
N GLY A 58 -19.39 -5.56 1.71
CA GLY A 58 -20.02 -6.72 1.09
C GLY A 58 -20.64 -6.39 -0.26
N GLY A 59 -20.09 -5.42 -1.00
CA GLY A 59 -20.65 -4.93 -2.27
C GLY A 59 -21.93 -4.09 -2.14
N VAL A 60 -22.38 -3.76 -0.93
CA VAL A 60 -23.54 -2.89 -0.68
C VAL A 60 -23.06 -1.49 -0.29
N ASN A 61 -23.65 -0.45 -0.88
CA ASN A 61 -23.37 0.93 -0.46
C ASN A 61 -23.93 1.19 0.95
N VAL A 62 -23.02 1.30 1.92
CA VAL A 62 -23.28 1.62 3.33
C VAL A 62 -23.04 3.10 3.64
N GLY A 63 -22.56 3.90 2.67
CA GLY A 63 -22.28 5.33 2.83
C GLY A 63 -23.40 6.11 3.54
N PRO A 64 -24.68 5.99 3.14
CA PRO A 64 -25.81 6.69 3.78
C PRO A 64 -26.02 6.39 5.29
N GLN A 65 -25.32 5.42 5.85
CA GLN A 65 -25.42 5.03 7.26
C GLN A 65 -24.34 5.68 8.14
N ALA A 66 -23.39 6.40 7.53
CA ALA A 66 -22.33 7.11 8.23
C ALA A 66 -22.69 8.59 8.40
N ASP A 67 -22.27 9.16 9.52
CA ASP A 67 -22.13 10.61 9.66
C ASP A 67 -20.85 11.04 8.95
N ILE A 68 -20.95 12.06 8.08
CA ILE A 68 -19.80 12.55 7.31
C ILE A 68 -19.34 13.93 7.78
N SER A 69 -18.02 14.09 7.88
CA SER A 69 -17.36 15.35 8.22
C SER A 69 -16.15 15.56 7.32
N ALA A 70 -15.64 16.79 7.27
CA ALA A 70 -14.39 17.11 6.60
C ALA A 70 -13.50 17.99 7.49
N ASP A 71 -12.18 17.88 7.33
CA ASP A 71 -11.21 18.75 7.99
C ASP A 71 -11.08 20.13 7.34
N ARG A 72 -11.65 20.29 6.15
CA ARG A 72 -11.73 21.56 5.41
C ARG A 72 -13.16 22.03 5.29
N SER A 73 -13.30 23.36 5.30
CA SER A 73 -14.57 24.01 4.98
C SER A 73 -15.01 23.66 3.56
N VAL A 74 -16.28 23.28 3.43
CA VAL A 74 -16.94 23.08 2.14
C VAL A 74 -17.13 24.44 1.49
N GLN A 75 -16.59 24.62 0.29
CA GLN A 75 -16.73 25.85 -0.50
C GLN A 75 -18.09 25.91 -1.19
N ALA A 76 -18.59 24.78 -1.68
CA ALA A 76 -19.85 24.69 -2.41
C ALA A 76 -20.52 23.33 -2.19
N GLY A 77 -21.85 23.37 -2.09
CA GLY A 77 -22.73 22.22 -1.91
C GLY A 77 -22.72 21.65 -0.49
N SER A 78 -22.87 20.32 -0.33
CA SER A 78 -23.20 19.70 0.95
C SER A 78 -22.54 18.32 1.14
N LEU A 79 -21.92 18.12 2.31
CA LEU A 79 -21.28 16.85 2.68
C LEU A 79 -22.29 15.70 2.84
N PRO A 80 -23.42 15.83 3.56
CA PRO A 80 -24.40 14.74 3.61
C PRO A 80 -24.97 14.36 2.25
N GLU A 81 -25.10 15.31 1.31
CA GLU A 81 -25.70 15.03 0.00
C GLU A 81 -24.83 14.09 -0.85
N ILE A 82 -23.49 14.15 -0.73
CA ILE A 82 -22.61 13.28 -1.52
C ILE A 82 -22.77 11.80 -1.16
N LEU A 83 -23.32 11.46 0.00
CA LEU A 83 -23.62 10.07 0.38
C LEU A 83 -24.99 9.58 -0.14
N ASN A 84 -25.93 10.50 -0.42
CA ASN A 84 -27.33 10.18 -0.73
C ASN A 84 -27.63 9.94 -2.21
N TYR A 85 -26.59 9.77 -3.04
CA TYR A 85 -26.71 9.31 -4.42
C TYR A 85 -27.44 10.24 -5.41
N VAL A 86 -27.54 11.55 -5.14
CA VAL A 86 -28.18 12.49 -6.08
C VAL A 86 -27.14 13.08 -7.05
N ILE A 87 -26.60 12.23 -7.92
CA ILE A 87 -25.37 12.44 -8.70
C ILE A 87 -25.38 13.65 -9.65
N ASN A 88 -26.55 14.10 -10.11
CA ASN A 88 -26.66 15.20 -11.08
C ASN A 88 -26.90 16.57 -10.44
N THR A 89 -27.24 16.61 -9.14
CA THR A 89 -27.51 17.87 -8.43
C THR A 89 -26.51 18.14 -7.34
N THR A 90 -25.81 17.10 -6.87
CA THR A 90 -24.92 17.20 -5.73
C THR A 90 -23.51 17.61 -6.15
N LEU A 91 -22.91 18.46 -5.33
CA LEU A 91 -21.52 18.87 -5.43
C LEU A 91 -20.99 18.99 -4.00
N CYS A 92 -19.76 18.59 -3.76
CA CYS A 92 -19.03 18.98 -2.58
C CYS A 92 -17.63 19.40 -3.01
N GLN A 93 -17.30 20.68 -2.82
CA GLN A 93 -16.00 21.26 -3.19
C GLN A 93 -15.24 21.70 -1.96
N PHE A 94 -13.93 21.49 -2.00
CA PHE A 94 -12.99 21.85 -0.94
C PHE A 94 -11.91 22.74 -1.51
N ASN A 95 -11.55 23.80 -0.79
CA ASN A 95 -10.32 24.53 -1.06
C ASN A 95 -9.13 23.68 -0.57
N ILE A 96 -8.37 23.12 -1.51
CA ILE A 96 -7.16 22.34 -1.22
C ILE A 96 -6.00 23.10 -1.84
N GLY A 97 -5.09 23.64 -1.02
CA GLY A 97 -3.89 24.29 -1.53
C GLY A 97 -2.98 23.32 -2.31
N GLN A 98 -2.04 23.85 -3.09
CA GLN A 98 -1.01 23.01 -3.69
C GLN A 98 -0.20 22.32 -2.60
N GLY A 99 -0.03 20.99 -2.71
CA GLY A 99 0.68 20.18 -1.70
C GLY A 99 -0.13 19.92 -0.42
N ASP A 100 -1.38 20.35 -0.37
CA ASP A 100 -2.27 20.12 0.76
C ASP A 100 -3.18 18.89 0.54
N SER A 101 -3.93 18.52 1.57
CA SER A 101 -4.94 17.46 1.51
C SER A 101 -6.26 17.89 2.15
N ALA A 102 -7.34 17.24 1.72
CA ALA A 102 -8.62 17.28 2.41
C ALA A 102 -8.99 15.86 2.83
N THR A 103 -9.60 15.72 4.00
CA THR A 103 -10.11 14.45 4.50
C THR A 103 -11.62 14.47 4.58
N LEU A 104 -12.24 13.37 4.14
CA LEU A 104 -13.66 13.09 4.33
C LEU A 104 -13.78 11.94 5.30
N THR A 105 -14.23 12.21 6.52
CA THR A 105 -14.35 11.23 7.61
C THR A 105 -15.78 10.75 7.72
N LEU A 106 -15.94 9.43 7.72
CA LEU A 106 -17.17 8.67 7.87
C LEU A 106 -17.17 8.02 9.25
N ASP A 107 -18.13 8.37 10.10
CA ASP A 107 -18.39 7.72 11.39
C ASP A 107 -19.60 6.80 11.29
N PHE A 108 -19.40 5.49 11.41
CA PHE A 108 -20.48 4.50 11.43
C PHE A 108 -21.08 4.28 12.84
N GLY A 109 -20.70 5.12 13.81
CA GLY A 109 -21.24 5.14 15.16
C GLY A 109 -21.05 3.80 15.88
N SER A 110 -22.13 3.28 16.44
CA SER A 110 -22.14 1.99 17.15
C SER A 110 -22.16 0.77 16.22
N THR A 111 -22.16 0.94 14.90
CA THR A 111 -22.22 -0.16 13.92
C THR A 111 -21.01 -0.17 13.00
N PRO A 112 -19.81 -0.58 13.49
CA PRO A 112 -18.60 -0.68 12.69
C PRO A 112 -18.79 -1.45 11.37
N ARG A 113 -18.07 -1.03 10.32
CA ARG A 113 -18.15 -1.60 8.97
C ARG A 113 -16.80 -2.10 8.50
N LYS A 114 -16.82 -3.21 7.76
CA LYS A 114 -15.68 -3.68 6.96
C LYS A 114 -15.86 -3.12 5.55
N VAL A 115 -15.15 -2.04 5.25
CA VAL A 115 -15.24 -1.39 3.93
C VAL A 115 -14.37 -2.16 2.93
N ASP A 116 -14.95 -2.52 1.79
CA ASP A 116 -14.29 -3.25 0.70
C ASP A 116 -14.20 -2.46 -0.61
N GLY A 117 -14.78 -1.25 -0.66
CA GLY A 117 -14.64 -0.37 -1.82
C GLY A 117 -15.08 1.06 -1.55
N ILE A 118 -14.54 1.98 -2.36
CA ILE A 118 -14.98 3.39 -2.41
C ILE A 118 -15.40 3.71 -3.84
N GLY A 119 -16.63 4.18 -4.02
CA GLY A 119 -17.12 4.74 -5.27
C GLY A 119 -17.01 6.24 -5.26
N ILE A 120 -16.50 6.84 -6.34
CA ILE A 120 -16.47 8.29 -6.51
C ILE A 120 -17.22 8.64 -7.80
N TYR A 121 -18.18 9.55 -7.65
CA TYR A 121 -18.73 10.30 -8.77
C TYR A 121 -17.96 11.62 -8.88
N PRO A 122 -17.37 11.91 -10.04
CA PRO A 122 -16.58 13.11 -10.21
C PRO A 122 -17.42 14.36 -10.04
N ASN A 123 -16.76 15.49 -9.80
CA ASN A 123 -17.36 16.82 -9.88
C ASN A 123 -18.15 16.94 -11.19
N LYS A 124 -19.48 17.12 -11.07
CA LYS A 124 -20.39 17.19 -12.19
C LYS A 124 -20.13 18.36 -13.14
N ASP A 125 -19.61 19.47 -12.61
CA ASP A 125 -19.41 20.71 -13.36
C ASP A 125 -18.01 20.75 -14.00
N GLU A 126 -17.00 20.23 -13.29
CA GLU A 126 -15.61 20.19 -13.75
C GLU A 126 -14.96 18.84 -13.39
N PRO A 127 -15.20 17.76 -14.15
CA PRO A 127 -14.72 16.41 -13.81
C PRO A 127 -13.20 16.31 -13.63
N ASN A 128 -12.43 17.12 -14.33
CA ASN A 128 -10.98 17.24 -14.19
C ASN A 128 -10.52 17.82 -12.85
N ARG A 129 -11.44 18.33 -12.01
CA ARG A 129 -11.19 18.75 -10.63
C ARG A 129 -11.68 17.74 -9.59
N SER A 130 -11.88 16.50 -10.01
CA SER A 130 -12.17 15.41 -9.07
C SER A 130 -10.88 14.75 -8.60
N PRO A 131 -10.87 14.13 -7.41
CA PRO A 131 -9.68 13.49 -6.86
C PRO A 131 -9.02 12.55 -7.86
N ALA A 132 -7.76 12.80 -8.22
CA ALA A 132 -6.99 11.91 -9.09
C ALA A 132 -6.21 10.86 -8.28
N ALA A 133 -5.96 11.14 -7.00
CA ALA A 133 -5.27 10.28 -6.06
C ALA A 133 -5.78 10.52 -4.63
N PHE A 134 -5.91 9.45 -3.85
CA PHE A 134 -6.36 9.54 -2.46
C PHE A 134 -5.95 8.31 -1.65
N TRP A 135 -5.86 8.48 -0.34
CA TRP A 135 -5.72 7.40 0.61
C TRP A 135 -7.08 7.00 1.17
N ILE A 136 -7.24 5.71 1.40
CA ILE A 136 -8.30 5.17 2.24
C ILE A 136 -7.65 4.77 3.56
N GLU A 137 -8.18 5.29 4.66
CA GLU A 137 -7.62 5.12 6.00
C GLU A 137 -8.74 4.72 6.96
N TRP A 138 -8.42 3.99 8.02
CA TRP A 138 -9.36 3.61 9.08
C TRP A 138 -8.85 4.04 10.45
N SER A 139 -9.77 4.14 11.40
CA SER A 139 -9.49 4.39 12.80
C SER A 139 -10.60 3.80 13.66
N ASP A 140 -10.26 3.37 14.88
CA ASP A 140 -11.25 2.97 15.88
C ASP A 140 -11.60 4.13 16.84
N ASP A 141 -10.79 5.21 16.86
CA ASP A 141 -10.90 6.32 17.82
C ASP A 141 -10.94 7.72 17.17
N ALA A 142 -10.84 7.81 15.84
CA ALA A 142 -10.75 9.03 15.03
C ALA A 142 -9.51 9.91 15.26
N THR A 143 -8.56 9.48 16.09
CA THR A 143 -7.32 10.21 16.40
C THR A 143 -6.10 9.57 15.75
N ALA A 144 -5.98 8.24 15.79
CA ALA A 144 -4.93 7.47 15.15
C ALA A 144 -5.46 6.82 13.87
N TRP A 145 -4.84 7.13 12.73
CA TRP A 145 -5.30 6.70 11.41
C TRP A 145 -4.31 5.77 10.76
N THR A 146 -4.80 4.60 10.34
CA THR A 146 -4.01 3.59 9.64
C THR A 146 -4.37 3.58 8.16
N PRO A 147 -3.40 3.77 7.25
CA PRO A 147 -3.64 3.62 5.82
C PRO A 147 -4.00 2.17 5.45
N LYS A 148 -5.04 2.03 4.63
CA LYS A 148 -5.52 0.75 4.07
C LYS A 148 -5.12 0.57 2.61
N ALA A 149 -5.32 1.61 1.80
CA ALA A 149 -5.06 1.56 0.38
C ALA A 149 -4.72 2.96 -0.14
N PHE A 150 -3.92 2.99 -1.21
CA PHE A 150 -3.76 4.18 -2.04
C PHE A 150 -4.41 3.91 -3.39
N CYS A 151 -5.27 4.84 -3.78
CA CYS A 151 -6.03 4.78 -5.01
C CYS A 151 -5.64 5.96 -5.89
N ARG A 152 -5.51 5.71 -7.19
CA ARG A 152 -5.30 6.76 -8.19
C ARG A 152 -5.96 6.36 -9.50
N LEU A 153 -6.24 7.34 -10.34
CA LEU A 153 -6.52 7.08 -11.75
C LEU A 153 -5.28 6.49 -12.43
N GLU A 154 -5.49 5.54 -13.34
CA GLU A 154 -4.40 5.01 -14.15
C GLU A 154 -3.94 6.02 -15.19
N GLN A 155 -2.74 5.82 -15.73
CA GLN A 155 -2.21 6.69 -16.76
C GLN A 155 -3.15 6.76 -17.98
N GLY A 156 -3.56 7.97 -18.36
CA GLY A 156 -4.47 8.21 -19.48
C GLY A 156 -5.95 8.08 -19.12
N GLU A 157 -6.29 7.65 -17.90
CA GLU A 157 -7.68 7.70 -17.44
C GLU A 157 -8.10 9.12 -17.09
N THR A 158 -9.37 9.42 -17.38
CA THR A 158 -10.02 10.67 -17.01
C THR A 158 -11.33 10.40 -16.29
N TRP A 159 -11.81 11.42 -15.59
CA TRP A 159 -13.15 11.44 -15.02
C TRP A 159 -14.18 11.75 -16.11
N THR A 160 -15.33 11.07 -16.05
CA THR A 160 -16.49 11.38 -16.90
C THR A 160 -17.66 11.77 -16.01
N ALA A 161 -18.23 12.96 -16.22
CA ALA A 161 -19.37 13.45 -15.44
C ALA A 161 -20.51 12.43 -15.41
N GLY A 162 -21.14 12.25 -14.24
CA GLY A 162 -22.25 11.32 -14.05
C GLY A 162 -21.88 9.83 -14.01
N THR A 163 -20.60 9.48 -14.22
CA THR A 163 -20.12 8.09 -14.17
C THR A 163 -19.39 7.83 -12.85
N GLU A 164 -19.77 6.75 -12.19
CA GLU A 164 -19.04 6.26 -11.02
C GLU A 164 -17.72 5.60 -11.44
N LYS A 165 -16.66 5.81 -10.65
CA LYS A 165 -15.55 4.86 -10.59
C LYS A 165 -15.48 4.24 -9.21
N VAL A 166 -15.46 2.91 -9.19
CA VAL A 166 -15.31 2.13 -7.96
C VAL A 166 -13.87 1.65 -7.82
N PHE A 167 -13.26 1.99 -6.68
CA PHE A 167 -11.94 1.56 -6.27
C PHE A 167 -12.12 0.47 -5.23
N ASN A 168 -11.89 -0.78 -5.64
CA ASN A 168 -11.97 -1.91 -4.72
C ASN A 168 -10.78 -1.88 -3.78
N ILE A 169 -11.05 -1.92 -2.48
CA ILE A 169 -10.01 -2.11 -1.47
C ILE A 169 -9.61 -3.57 -1.53
N PRO A 170 -8.34 -3.90 -1.85
CA PRO A 170 -7.92 -5.29 -1.89
C PRO A 170 -8.16 -5.90 -0.51
N ALA A 171 -8.88 -7.02 -0.47
CA ALA A 171 -8.84 -7.87 0.71
C ALA A 171 -7.37 -8.18 0.98
N VAL A 172 -6.94 -8.06 2.23
CA VAL A 172 -5.60 -8.52 2.58
C VAL A 172 -5.65 -10.03 2.51
N LYS A 173 -5.24 -10.56 1.36
CA LYS A 173 -5.14 -12.00 1.20
C LYS A 173 -4.21 -12.50 2.30
N SER A 174 -4.73 -13.38 3.15
CA SER A 174 -3.97 -14.05 4.19
C SER A 174 -2.96 -15.07 3.63
N THR A 175 -2.72 -15.06 2.32
CA THR A 175 -1.77 -15.96 1.67
C THR A 175 -0.37 -15.42 1.87
N SER A 176 0.54 -16.31 2.23
CA SER A 176 1.99 -16.13 2.34
C SER A 176 2.52 -14.99 1.47
N GLN A 177 3.07 -13.95 2.09
CA GLN A 177 3.72 -12.87 1.35
C GLN A 177 5.18 -13.23 1.14
N ILE A 178 5.63 -13.15 -0.10
CA ILE A 178 7.04 -13.33 -0.44
C ILE A 178 7.67 -11.94 -0.48
N TRP A 179 8.66 -11.73 0.38
CA TRP A 179 9.50 -10.54 0.33
C TRP A 179 10.80 -10.91 -0.36
N ALA A 180 11.19 -10.14 -1.38
CA ALA A 180 12.44 -10.34 -2.08
C ALA A 180 13.28 -9.07 -2.03
N ILE A 181 14.57 -9.25 -1.86
CA ILE A 181 15.54 -8.19 -2.03
C ILE A 181 16.18 -8.37 -3.39
N PHE A 182 16.09 -7.32 -4.18
CA PHE A 182 16.78 -7.22 -5.45
C PHE A 182 17.98 -6.35 -5.21
N GLY A 183 19.14 -6.82 -5.67
CA GLY A 183 20.29 -5.94 -5.79
C GLY A 183 21.02 -6.28 -7.06
N TRP A 184 21.46 -5.24 -7.74
CA TRP A 184 22.31 -5.39 -8.91
C TRP A 184 23.75 -5.17 -8.49
N GLN A 185 24.63 -6.00 -9.01
CA GLN A 185 26.06 -5.81 -8.86
C GLN A 185 26.72 -5.68 -10.23
N PRO A 186 27.79 -4.87 -10.33
CA PRO A 186 28.62 -4.83 -11.53
C PRO A 186 29.16 -6.22 -11.87
N SER A 187 29.31 -6.51 -13.17
CA SER A 187 29.94 -7.74 -13.65
C SER A 187 31.31 -7.94 -12.98
N GLY A 188 31.57 -9.13 -12.44
CA GLY A 188 32.80 -9.45 -11.71
C GLY A 188 32.81 -9.09 -10.22
N SER A 189 31.67 -8.67 -9.65
CA SER A 189 31.49 -8.48 -8.21
C SER A 189 30.73 -9.67 -7.58
N ILE A 190 30.97 -9.92 -6.29
CA ILE A 190 30.24 -10.93 -5.49
C ILE A 190 29.25 -10.22 -4.57
N GLY A 191 28.00 -10.66 -4.63
CA GLY A 191 26.85 -10.06 -3.96
C GLY A 191 26.26 -11.04 -3.03
N GLU A 192 26.48 -10.77 -1.76
CA GLU A 192 26.03 -11.62 -0.68
C GLU A 192 25.25 -10.78 0.31
N LEU A 193 24.09 -11.31 0.68
CA LEU A 193 23.21 -10.79 1.70
C LEU A 193 23.33 -11.75 2.88
N SER A 194 24.06 -11.34 3.91
CA SER A 194 24.35 -12.21 5.05
C SER A 194 23.24 -12.24 6.08
N MET A 195 22.27 -11.31 6.04
CA MET A 195 21.27 -11.25 7.10
C MET A 195 20.02 -10.45 6.74
N LEU A 196 18.88 -11.12 6.54
CA LEU A 196 17.57 -10.48 6.53
C LEU A 196 16.94 -10.53 7.92
N ARG A 197 17.10 -9.45 8.71
CA ARG A 197 16.32 -9.28 9.94
C ARG A 197 15.02 -8.57 9.62
N GLY A 198 13.87 -9.19 9.92
CA GLY A 198 12.67 -8.41 10.25
C GLY A 198 12.48 -8.33 11.77
N SER A 199 11.51 -7.54 12.24
CA SER A 199 11.32 -7.27 13.68
C SER A 199 11.01 -8.52 14.50
N THR A 200 11.04 -8.33 15.82
CA THR A 200 10.90 -9.28 16.94
C THR A 200 9.75 -10.30 16.88
N ASP A 201 8.89 -10.28 15.86
CA ASP A 201 7.74 -11.18 15.68
C ASP A 201 7.91 -12.23 14.55
N LEU A 202 9.09 -12.35 13.93
CA LEU A 202 9.28 -13.26 12.78
C LEU A 202 9.91 -14.62 13.11
N THR A 203 9.83 -15.07 14.37
CA THR A 203 10.67 -16.15 14.90
C THR A 203 10.33 -17.56 14.42
N THR A 204 9.28 -17.80 13.61
CA THR A 204 9.00 -19.15 13.09
C THR A 204 8.38 -19.12 11.68
N GLY A 205 8.86 -20.00 10.78
CA GLY A 205 8.21 -20.30 9.49
C GLY A 205 8.71 -19.55 8.25
N GLN A 206 9.96 -19.08 8.25
CA GLN A 206 10.59 -18.47 7.07
C GLN A 206 11.22 -19.53 6.16
N THR A 207 11.17 -19.31 4.85
CA THR A 207 11.89 -20.12 3.86
C THR A 207 12.62 -19.18 2.93
N ALA A 208 13.94 -19.10 3.09
CA ALA A 208 14.77 -18.35 2.17
C ALA A 208 14.86 -19.07 0.81
N PHE A 209 15.05 -18.28 -0.25
CA PHE A 209 15.26 -18.79 -1.60
C PHE A 209 16.18 -17.85 -2.36
N SER A 210 16.95 -18.40 -3.29
CA SER A 210 17.81 -17.65 -4.19
C SER A 210 17.53 -18.03 -5.64
N SER A 211 17.87 -17.14 -6.59
CA SER A 211 17.81 -17.47 -8.02
C SER A 211 18.96 -18.36 -8.48
N GLY A 212 19.99 -18.51 -7.65
CA GLY A 212 21.18 -19.32 -7.90
C GLY A 212 21.87 -19.65 -6.58
N GLN A 213 22.66 -20.72 -6.58
CA GLN A 213 23.39 -21.18 -5.41
C GLN A 213 24.82 -21.53 -5.86
N TYR A 214 25.82 -21.01 -5.14
CA TYR A 214 27.23 -21.26 -5.44
C TYR A 214 27.62 -22.71 -5.13
N SER A 215 27.31 -23.17 -3.92
CA SER A 215 27.56 -24.54 -3.48
C SER A 215 26.49 -24.99 -2.50
N SER A 216 26.35 -26.30 -2.30
CA SER A 216 25.42 -26.86 -1.30
C SER A 216 25.69 -26.37 0.12
N GLY A 217 26.92 -25.93 0.41
CA GLY A 217 27.29 -25.33 1.68
C GLY A 217 26.85 -23.88 1.86
N GLU A 218 26.49 -23.19 0.77
CA GLU A 218 26.09 -21.77 0.78
C GLU A 218 24.67 -21.61 0.23
N ASP A 219 23.70 -22.16 0.96
CA ASP A 219 22.29 -22.03 0.59
C ASP A 219 21.67 -20.72 1.08
N ALA A 220 20.48 -20.42 0.56
CA ALA A 220 19.74 -19.22 0.94
C ALA A 220 19.35 -19.21 2.43
N ALA A 221 19.29 -20.35 3.11
CA ALA A 221 18.87 -20.43 4.51
C ALA A 221 19.86 -19.74 5.45
N LYS A 222 21.15 -19.67 5.08
CA LYS A 222 22.16 -18.89 5.80
C LYS A 222 21.85 -17.39 5.87
N ALA A 223 21.07 -16.83 4.94
CA ALA A 223 20.69 -15.42 5.01
C ALA A 223 19.70 -15.10 6.14
N ILE A 224 19.15 -16.12 6.80
CA ILE A 224 18.15 -16.01 7.87
C ILE A 224 18.48 -16.87 9.10
N ASP A 225 19.73 -17.31 9.26
CA ASP A 225 20.16 -18.21 10.35
C ASP A 225 20.57 -17.47 11.64
N ASP A 226 20.44 -16.14 11.65
CA ASP A 226 20.88 -15.23 12.73
C ASP A 226 22.39 -15.28 13.02
N ASN A 227 23.19 -15.75 12.06
CA ASN A 227 24.64 -15.70 12.10
C ASN A 227 25.15 -14.45 11.39
N ASP A 228 25.78 -13.53 12.12
CA ASP A 228 26.36 -12.30 11.56
C ASP A 228 27.79 -12.48 11.03
N ASN A 229 28.28 -13.72 10.98
CA ASN A 229 29.60 -14.01 10.43
C ASN A 229 29.64 -13.72 8.92
N THR A 230 30.40 -12.70 8.55
CA THR A 230 30.60 -12.29 7.15
C THR A 230 31.84 -12.91 6.48
N ASN A 231 32.58 -13.77 7.19
CA ASN A 231 33.85 -14.31 6.70
C ASN A 231 33.64 -15.64 5.97
N TRP A 232 34.14 -15.72 4.74
CA TRP A 232 34.14 -16.94 3.94
C TRP A 232 35.52 -17.58 3.93
N SER A 233 35.65 -18.85 4.32
CA SER A 233 36.95 -19.53 4.39
C SER A 233 37.40 -20.21 3.08
N GLY A 234 36.71 -20.01 1.95
CA GLY A 234 37.25 -20.44 0.65
C GLY A 234 36.24 -20.69 -0.46
N ALA A 235 35.92 -19.65 -1.23
CA ALA A 235 35.18 -19.82 -2.48
C ALA A 235 35.71 -18.90 -3.57
N ASP A 236 35.98 -19.50 -4.72
CA ASP A 236 36.32 -18.86 -5.97
C ASP A 236 35.09 -18.90 -6.92
N GLU A 237 34.70 -17.71 -7.41
CA GLU A 237 33.70 -17.41 -8.45
C GLU A 237 32.23 -17.13 -8.06
N SER A 238 31.60 -16.33 -8.94
CA SER A 238 30.37 -15.55 -8.77
C SER A 238 29.10 -16.26 -9.23
N ASN A 239 27.96 -15.91 -8.62
CA ASN A 239 26.72 -15.43 -9.28
C ASN A 239 25.49 -15.69 -8.41
N SER A 240 24.89 -14.64 -7.86
CA SER A 240 23.49 -14.65 -7.42
C SER A 240 22.88 -13.27 -7.60
N THR A 241 21.85 -13.17 -8.44
CA THR A 241 21.17 -11.91 -8.80
C THR A 241 19.85 -11.71 -8.07
N LEU A 242 19.41 -12.64 -7.21
CA LEU A 242 18.22 -12.51 -6.37
C LEU A 242 18.32 -13.38 -5.12
N LEU A 243 18.08 -12.77 -3.95
CA LEU A 243 17.89 -13.45 -2.66
C LEU A 243 16.59 -12.95 -2.03
N GLY A 244 15.74 -13.86 -1.57
CA GLY A 244 14.46 -13.53 -0.99
C GLY A 244 14.09 -14.45 0.16
N VAL A 245 13.06 -14.03 0.90
CA VAL A 245 12.51 -14.78 2.02
C VAL A 245 11.01 -14.88 1.84
N GLN A 246 10.54 -16.10 1.78
CA GLN A 246 9.13 -16.43 1.82
C GLN A 246 8.71 -16.62 3.28
N PHE A 247 7.64 -15.94 3.68
CA PHE A 247 7.05 -16.13 4.99
C PHE A 247 5.83 -17.04 4.85
N ALA A 248 5.70 -18.04 5.73
CA ALA A 248 4.54 -18.93 5.73
C ALA A 248 3.22 -18.14 5.90
N THR A 249 3.26 -17.06 6.68
CA THR A 249 2.17 -16.10 6.87
C THR A 249 2.52 -14.75 6.27
N ALA A 250 1.51 -13.92 5.97
CA ALA A 250 1.75 -12.53 5.60
C ALA A 250 2.45 -11.81 6.76
N VAL A 251 3.59 -11.18 6.48
CA VAL A 251 4.33 -10.41 7.47
C VAL A 251 4.69 -9.06 6.91
N GLN A 252 4.79 -8.07 7.78
CA GLN A 252 5.31 -6.77 7.44
C GLN A 252 6.74 -6.64 7.97
N PRO A 253 7.76 -6.57 7.09
CA PRO A 253 9.12 -6.30 7.53
C PRO A 253 9.19 -4.86 8.04
N VAL A 254 9.42 -4.71 9.35
CA VAL A 254 9.59 -3.40 10.01
C VAL A 254 10.98 -2.83 9.75
N LYS A 255 11.97 -3.71 9.60
CA LYS A 255 13.35 -3.39 9.23
C LYS A 255 13.83 -4.46 8.28
N VAL A 256 14.76 -4.10 7.42
CA VAL A 256 15.53 -5.01 6.59
C VAL A 256 16.98 -4.60 6.78
N GLY A 257 17.76 -5.45 7.44
CA GLY A 257 19.22 -5.34 7.43
C GLY A 257 19.75 -5.88 6.12
N ILE A 258 20.77 -5.24 5.56
CA ILE A 258 21.58 -5.81 4.49
C ILE A 258 23.01 -5.53 4.90
N GLN A 259 23.79 -6.59 5.00
CA GLN A 259 25.21 -6.47 5.27
C GLN A 259 25.94 -7.12 4.11
N SER A 260 26.89 -6.36 3.56
CA SER A 260 27.84 -6.88 2.59
C SER A 260 29.00 -7.55 3.31
N ARG A 261 29.59 -8.53 2.62
CA ARG A 261 30.82 -9.23 2.98
C ARG A 261 31.94 -8.27 3.42
N ASN A 262 32.75 -8.68 4.39
CA ASN A 262 33.91 -7.92 4.88
C ASN A 262 35.26 -8.62 4.60
N ASP A 263 35.45 -9.17 3.41
CA ASP A 263 36.70 -9.86 3.06
C ASP A 263 37.67 -8.91 2.36
N SER A 264 38.22 -7.97 3.11
CA SER A 264 39.18 -6.98 2.60
C SER A 264 40.46 -7.60 2.00
N GLN A 265 40.68 -8.90 2.18
CA GLN A 265 41.89 -9.60 1.77
C GLN A 265 41.86 -10.08 0.30
N TYR A 266 40.69 -10.26 -0.32
CA TYR A 266 40.60 -10.93 -1.62
C TYR A 266 39.92 -10.10 -2.73
N TRP A 267 39.09 -9.10 -2.40
CA TRP A 267 38.30 -8.37 -3.41
C TRP A 267 38.07 -6.91 -3.04
N THR A 268 38.05 -6.02 -4.04
CA THR A 268 37.59 -4.63 -3.88
C THR A 268 36.08 -4.64 -3.62
N GLN A 269 35.68 -4.41 -2.38
CA GLN A 269 34.26 -4.32 -2.02
C GLN A 269 33.62 -3.15 -2.74
N THR A 270 32.72 -3.44 -3.68
CA THR A 270 31.83 -2.43 -4.24
C THR A 270 30.54 -2.49 -3.46
N PRO A 271 30.08 -1.40 -2.82
CA PRO A 271 28.81 -1.39 -2.12
C PRO A 271 27.69 -1.77 -3.09
N TRP A 272 26.67 -2.47 -2.58
CA TRP A 272 25.48 -2.79 -3.35
C TRP A 272 24.91 -1.53 -3.99
N GLN A 273 24.65 -1.60 -5.29
CA GLN A 273 23.98 -0.54 -6.03
C GLN A 273 22.55 -0.96 -6.31
N ASN A 274 21.63 0.01 -6.26
CA ASN A 274 20.23 -0.19 -6.63
C ASN A 274 19.58 -1.37 -5.86
N VAL A 275 19.58 -1.28 -4.53
CA VAL A 275 18.85 -2.22 -3.67
C VAL A 275 17.37 -1.86 -3.69
N TRP A 276 16.52 -2.85 -3.95
CA TRP A 276 15.08 -2.69 -3.92
C TRP A 276 14.46 -3.74 -3.02
N LEU A 277 13.49 -3.33 -2.21
CA LEU A 277 12.61 -4.26 -1.50
C LEU A 277 11.36 -4.47 -2.36
N GLY A 278 11.11 -5.71 -2.75
CA GLY A 278 9.88 -6.09 -3.43
C GLY A 278 9.03 -7.03 -2.61
N TYR A 279 7.71 -6.99 -2.83
CA TYR A 279 6.76 -7.95 -2.27
C TYR A 279 5.91 -8.56 -3.38
N GLY A 280 5.54 -9.83 -3.24
CA GLY A 280 4.80 -10.57 -4.24
C GLY A 280 3.91 -11.65 -3.63
N ASP A 281 2.90 -12.06 -4.41
CA ASP A 281 2.04 -13.20 -4.11
C ASP A 281 2.70 -14.53 -4.53
N ASP A 282 3.74 -14.48 -5.38
CA ASP A 282 4.50 -15.63 -5.86
C ASP A 282 5.99 -15.30 -6.08
N ARG A 283 6.80 -16.32 -6.39
CA ARG A 283 8.25 -16.16 -6.59
C ARG A 283 8.63 -15.50 -7.92
N ARG A 284 7.66 -15.11 -8.75
CA ARG A 284 7.87 -14.67 -10.14
C ARG A 284 7.48 -13.22 -10.35
N THR A 285 6.57 -12.69 -9.55
CA THR A 285 5.99 -11.36 -9.69
C THR A 285 6.16 -10.57 -8.41
N TYR A 286 6.99 -9.53 -8.48
CA TYR A 286 7.28 -8.67 -7.34
C TYR A 286 6.93 -7.23 -7.68
N ARG A 287 6.34 -6.56 -6.71
CA ARG A 287 6.08 -5.13 -6.73
C ARG A 287 7.19 -4.46 -5.95
N VAL A 288 7.94 -3.58 -6.61
CA VAL A 288 8.99 -2.79 -5.95
C VAL A 288 8.31 -1.79 -5.03
N LYS A 289 8.69 -1.78 -3.74
CA LYS A 289 8.36 -0.70 -2.84
C LYS A 289 9.25 0.49 -3.22
N PRO A 290 8.68 1.62 -3.67
CA PRO A 290 9.48 2.83 -3.87
C PRO A 290 10.06 3.25 -2.51
N ASN A 291 11.35 3.63 -2.53
CA ASN A 291 12.07 4.12 -1.35
C ASN A 291 11.38 5.35 -0.74
#